data_AF-A0A5N6Q9C2-F1
#
_entry.id   AF-A0A5N6Q9C2-F1
#
_cell.length_a   1.000
_cell.length_b   1.000
_cell.length_c   1.000
_cell.angle_alpha   90.00
_cell.angle_beta   90.00
_cell.angle_gamma   90.00
#
_symmetry.space_group_name_H-M   'P 1'
#
loop_
_entity.id
_entity.type
_entity.pdbx_description
1 polymer ?
#
loop_
_entity_poly.entity_id
_entity_poly.type
_entity_poly.pdbx_seq_one_letter_code
_entity_poly.pdbx_strand_id
1 'polypeptide(L)'
;MWVTSVRRVRQKMFEIFFFVHQSYILYVFFYIIHVGVAYFCLILPGIFLFLIDRYLRYLQSQTRVRLIAARLLACNAIELNFSKIPGLDYNPTSILFVNVPSISRLQWHPFTVTSNANIEPDILSIVIKCQGTWSHKLYKELSGGSQTDSRLQVSVEGPYGPISPHFLSYENLVMISGGSGITPFISIIRELTFQRHQQLVDDDDRKMPANILLICAFKHSTDLSMLQLLLPLTSNTSTTSNFSQINLQIKAYITRETEQQQPLENTNTSLRTIWFNPEPYDMPISAPLGPNNWLWLCVIICSSFIMFLTFLGILIRYHIYPKELTGGPSAYNYTFKTLWDMFFVCASVFLATSVVFLWRKKENDKQQVKKVQNLELCETGETESDARMSVAETTEVHFGHKPDLKKILTENSKKRADVGVLVCGPRKMRHAVAKICSSKEVNNLHLESMSFNW
;
A
#
# COMPACT_ATOMS: atom_id res chain seq x y z
N MET A 1 -25.21 -11.38 3.22
CA MET A 1 -23.88 -11.17 3.83
C MET A 1 -23.16 -12.50 4.11
N TRP A 2 -23.65 -13.36 5.01
CA TRP A 2 -22.93 -14.59 5.40
C TRP A 2 -22.64 -15.59 4.27
N VAL A 3 -23.64 -15.89 3.43
CA VAL A 3 -23.50 -16.85 2.31
C VAL A 3 -22.42 -16.38 1.32
N THR A 4 -22.42 -15.09 0.97
CA THR A 4 -21.44 -14.53 0.03
C THR A 4 -20.03 -14.45 0.61
N SER A 5 -19.90 -14.34 1.94
CA SER A 5 -18.61 -14.37 2.66
C SER A 5 -17.96 -15.76 2.71
N VAL A 6 -18.68 -16.84 2.38
CA VAL A 6 -18.12 -18.20 2.35
C VAL A 6 -16.95 -18.26 1.36
N ARG A 7 -15.80 -18.81 1.78
CA ARG A 7 -14.55 -18.80 1.01
C ARG A 7 -14.72 -19.24 -0.45
N ARG A 8 -15.47 -20.31 -0.70
CA ARG A 8 -15.71 -20.83 -2.06
C ARG A 8 -16.50 -19.86 -2.94
N VAL A 9 -17.48 -19.15 -2.36
CA VAL A 9 -18.31 -18.16 -3.06
C VAL A 9 -17.50 -16.90 -3.31
N ARG A 10 -16.86 -16.35 -2.27
CA ARG A 10 -16.02 -15.14 -2.37
C ARG A 10 -14.92 -15.26 -3.42
N GLN A 11 -14.27 -16.43 -3.52
CA GLN A 11 -13.19 -16.65 -4.50
C GLN A 11 -13.69 -16.71 -5.96
N LYS A 12 -14.95 -17.09 -6.19
CA LYS A 12 -15.52 -17.20 -7.54
C LYS A 12 -16.29 -15.94 -7.93
N MET A 13 -16.98 -15.32 -6.98
CA MET A 13 -17.92 -14.22 -7.15
C MET A 13 -17.54 -13.05 -6.23
N PHE A 14 -16.31 -12.54 -6.36
CA PHE A 14 -15.78 -11.50 -5.47
C PHE A 14 -16.61 -10.22 -5.51
N GLU A 15 -17.07 -9.81 -6.70
CA GLU A 15 -17.87 -8.59 -6.86
C GLU A 15 -19.21 -8.67 -6.13
N ILE A 16 -19.94 -9.80 -6.26
CA ILE A 16 -21.18 -10.02 -5.52
C ILE A 16 -20.91 -10.03 -4.02
N PHE A 17 -19.86 -10.71 -3.58
CA PHE A 17 -19.44 -10.68 -2.19
C PHE A 17 -19.24 -9.24 -1.71
N PHE A 18 -18.47 -8.44 -2.43
CA PHE A 18 -18.16 -7.07 -2.06
C PHE A 18 -19.44 -6.25 -1.88
N PHE A 19 -20.30 -6.17 -2.90
CA PHE A 19 -21.52 -5.35 -2.84
C PHE A 19 -22.50 -5.81 -1.77
N VAL A 20 -22.73 -7.12 -1.63
CA VAL A 20 -23.62 -7.67 -0.60
C VAL A 20 -23.02 -7.47 0.79
N HIS A 21 -21.70 -7.42 0.94
CA HIS A 21 -21.07 -7.16 2.23
C HIS A 21 -21.16 -5.68 2.64
N GLN A 22 -21.11 -4.74 1.67
CA GLN A 22 -21.32 -3.30 1.93
C GLN A 22 -22.71 -2.98 2.49
N SER A 23 -23.69 -3.89 2.37
CA SER A 23 -25.01 -3.74 3.01
C SER A 23 -24.97 -3.75 4.55
N TYR A 24 -23.79 -3.88 5.17
CA TYR A 24 -23.62 -3.75 6.62
C TYR A 24 -24.13 -2.39 7.13
N ILE A 25 -24.11 -1.34 6.31
CA ILE A 25 -24.62 0.00 6.67
C ILE A 25 -26.12 -0.08 7.00
N LEU A 26 -26.89 -0.76 6.15
CA LEU A 26 -28.31 -0.99 6.38
C LEU A 26 -28.54 -1.86 7.62
N TYR A 27 -27.71 -2.88 7.81
CA TYR A 27 -27.77 -3.71 9.00
C TYR A 27 -27.56 -2.91 10.30
N VAL A 28 -26.52 -2.06 10.36
CA VAL A 28 -26.25 -1.21 11.54
C VAL A 28 -27.42 -0.26 11.79
N PHE A 29 -27.98 0.35 10.73
CA PHE A 29 -29.14 1.23 10.83
C PHE A 29 -30.36 0.54 11.45
N PHE A 30 -30.77 -0.63 10.92
CA PHE A 30 -31.91 -1.36 11.46
C PHE A 30 -31.62 -1.97 12.84
N TYR A 31 -30.38 -2.39 13.10
CA TYR A 31 -29.97 -2.90 14.40
C TYR A 31 -30.15 -1.85 15.50
N ILE A 32 -29.73 -0.60 15.25
CA ILE A 32 -29.86 0.49 16.24
C ILE A 32 -31.32 0.79 16.55
N ILE A 33 -32.20 0.80 15.53
CA ILE A 33 -33.64 1.00 15.71
C ILE A 33 -34.27 -0.18 16.49
N HIS A 34 -33.81 -1.40 16.25
CA HIS A 34 -34.35 -2.60 16.89
C HIS A 34 -33.99 -2.69 18.38
N VAL A 35 -32.74 -2.39 18.73
CA VAL A 35 -32.19 -2.65 20.08
C VAL A 35 -32.19 -1.38 20.95
N GLY A 36 -32.06 -0.20 20.34
CA GLY A 36 -32.17 1.09 21.00
C GLY A 36 -30.90 1.66 21.59
N VAL A 37 -31.10 2.81 22.26
CA VAL A 37 -30.03 3.66 22.79
C VAL A 37 -29.12 2.94 23.78
N ALA A 38 -29.68 2.15 24.71
CA ALA A 38 -28.90 1.49 25.76
C ALA A 38 -27.82 0.55 25.19
N TYR A 39 -28.18 -0.26 24.19
CA TYR A 39 -27.23 -1.16 23.54
C TYR A 39 -26.41 -0.47 22.46
N PHE A 40 -26.95 0.59 21.83
CA PHE A 40 -26.17 1.44 20.94
C PHE A 40 -24.96 2.03 21.67
N CYS A 41 -25.12 2.51 22.91
CA CYS A 41 -24.03 3.03 23.73
C CYS A 41 -22.89 2.01 23.96
N LEU A 42 -23.18 0.70 24.01
CA LEU A 42 -22.16 -0.34 24.17
C LEU A 42 -21.27 -0.50 22.93
N ILE A 43 -21.85 -0.35 21.74
CA ILE A 43 -21.13 -0.50 20.46
C ILE A 43 -20.69 0.85 19.87
N LEU A 44 -21.18 1.96 20.43
CA LEU A 44 -20.95 3.32 19.96
C LEU A 44 -19.46 3.64 19.79
N PRO A 45 -18.55 3.35 20.74
CA PRO A 45 -17.13 3.67 20.56
C PRO A 45 -16.52 3.04 19.30
N GLY A 46 -16.88 1.79 19.00
CA GLY A 46 -16.41 1.09 17.80
C GLY A 46 -16.97 1.68 16.51
N ILE A 47 -18.29 1.96 16.48
CA ILE A 47 -18.93 2.62 15.33
C ILE A 47 -18.36 4.01 15.10
N PHE A 48 -18.12 4.75 16.18
CA PHE A 48 -17.61 6.12 16.15
C PHE A 48 -16.22 6.19 15.52
N LEU A 49 -15.28 5.37 15.99
CA LEU A 49 -13.93 5.30 15.43
C LEU A 49 -13.94 4.79 13.98
N PHE A 50 -14.79 3.81 13.67
CA PHE A 50 -14.96 3.32 12.31
C PHE A 50 -15.48 4.39 11.36
N LEU A 51 -16.42 5.23 11.82
CA LEU A 51 -16.97 6.33 11.02
C LEU A 51 -15.92 7.40 10.73
N ILE A 52 -15.10 7.74 11.73
CA ILE A 52 -13.97 8.67 11.55
C ILE A 52 -12.98 8.13 10.51
N ASP A 53 -12.51 6.89 10.66
CA ASP A 53 -11.58 6.26 9.69
C ASP A 53 -12.18 6.23 8.27
N ARG A 54 -13.43 5.78 8.14
CA ARG A 54 -14.10 5.69 6.83
C ARG A 54 -14.28 7.04 6.18
N TYR A 55 -14.64 8.07 6.95
CA TYR A 55 -14.86 9.41 6.42
C TYR A 55 -13.56 10.12 6.05
N LEU A 56 -12.48 9.95 6.84
CA LEU A 56 -11.15 10.44 6.47
C LEU A 56 -10.66 9.84 5.16
N ARG A 57 -10.83 8.52 4.97
CA ARG A 57 -10.52 7.84 3.70
C ARG A 57 -11.35 8.40 2.55
N TYR A 58 -12.65 8.60 2.75
CA TYR A 58 -13.52 9.21 1.74
C TYR A 58 -13.07 10.62 1.34
N LEU A 59 -12.67 11.45 2.30
CA LEU A 59 -12.15 12.80 2.02
C LEU A 59 -10.82 12.74 1.25
N GLN A 60 -9.93 11.81 1.61
CA GLN A 60 -8.70 11.56 0.87
C GLN A 60 -8.98 11.08 -0.56
N SER A 61 -9.95 10.18 -0.74
CA SER A 61 -10.27 9.59 -2.04
C SER A 61 -10.90 10.56 -3.04
N GLN A 62 -11.42 11.71 -2.59
CA GLN A 62 -11.99 12.73 -3.47
C GLN A 62 -10.93 13.50 -4.29
N THR A 63 -9.65 13.36 -3.97
CA THR A 63 -8.59 14.04 -4.71
C THR A 63 -8.16 13.23 -5.93
N ARG A 64 -7.91 13.94 -7.03
CA ARG A 64 -7.20 13.40 -8.18
C ARG A 64 -5.72 13.56 -7.94
N VAL A 65 -4.97 12.49 -8.17
CA VAL A 65 -3.53 12.45 -7.92
C VAL A 65 -2.78 12.66 -9.21
N ARG A 66 -1.75 13.50 -9.16
CA ARG A 66 -0.81 13.72 -10.27
C ARG A 66 -0.03 12.45 -10.56
N LEU A 67 -0.36 11.81 -11.68
CA LEU A 67 0.43 10.73 -12.28
C LEU A 67 1.57 11.35 -13.08
N ILE A 68 2.82 10.93 -12.84
CA ILE A 68 4.01 11.41 -13.56
C ILE A 68 4.28 10.53 -14.77
N ALA A 69 4.36 9.21 -14.53
CA ALA A 69 4.71 8.25 -15.57
C ALA A 69 4.09 6.87 -15.31
N ALA A 70 3.82 6.14 -16.39
CA ALA A 70 3.44 4.73 -16.36
C ALA A 70 4.47 3.93 -17.17
N ARG A 71 5.03 2.90 -16.54
CA ARG A 71 6.09 2.06 -17.08
C ARG A 71 5.55 0.66 -17.35
N LEU A 72 5.51 0.28 -18.63
CA LEU A 72 5.02 -1.01 -19.08
C LEU A 72 6.18 -2.00 -19.20
N LEU A 73 6.10 -3.09 -18.44
CA LEU A 73 7.10 -4.16 -18.42
C LEU A 73 6.70 -5.29 -19.37
N ALA A 74 7.70 -6.01 -19.89
CA ALA A 74 7.54 -7.16 -20.78
C ALA A 74 6.66 -8.27 -20.18
N CYS A 75 6.65 -8.39 -18.86
CA CYS A 75 5.83 -9.38 -18.17
C CYS A 75 4.35 -8.97 -18.01
N ASN A 76 3.85 -7.95 -18.72
CA ASN A 76 2.52 -7.37 -18.48
C ASN A 76 2.36 -6.87 -17.04
N ALA A 77 3.39 -6.22 -16.51
CA ALA A 77 3.28 -5.43 -15.28
C ALA A 77 3.34 -3.95 -15.62
N ILE A 78 2.73 -3.14 -14.76
CA ILE A 78 2.64 -1.69 -14.89
C ILE A 78 3.23 -1.10 -13.62
N GLU A 79 4.26 -0.28 -13.75
CA GLU A 79 4.71 0.59 -12.67
C GLU A 79 4.04 1.96 -12.85
N LEU A 80 3.28 2.41 -11.85
CA LEU A 80 2.67 3.74 -11.84
C LEU A 80 3.47 4.63 -10.87
N ASN A 81 3.89 5.80 -11.34
CA ASN A 81 4.67 6.76 -10.59
C ASN A 81 3.82 8.01 -10.35
N PHE A 82 3.51 8.29 -9.09
CA PHE A 82 2.73 9.44 -8.66
C PHE A 82 3.64 10.51 -8.07
N SER A 83 3.24 11.77 -8.21
CA SER A 83 3.88 12.86 -7.46
C SER A 83 3.44 12.79 -6.00
N LYS A 84 4.37 12.94 -5.05
CA LYS A 84 4.10 13.09 -3.62
C LYS A 84 4.71 14.36 -3.07
N ILE A 85 4.20 14.82 -1.92
CA ILE A 85 4.86 15.90 -1.18
C ILE A 85 6.15 15.38 -0.52
N PRO A 86 7.24 16.19 -0.47
CA PRO A 86 8.51 15.79 0.17
C PRO A 86 8.37 15.34 1.63
N GLY A 87 7.38 15.88 2.36
CA GLY A 87 7.13 15.54 3.77
C GLY A 87 6.24 14.32 3.98
N LEU A 88 5.83 13.63 2.91
CA LEU A 88 5.09 12.38 3.02
C LEU A 88 6.09 11.23 3.22
N ASP A 89 6.22 10.85 4.48
CA ASP A 89 6.99 9.69 4.89
C ASP A 89 6.12 8.43 4.90
N TYR A 90 6.73 7.29 4.57
CA TYR A 90 6.10 5.98 4.59
C TYR A 90 7.16 4.88 4.66
N ASN A 91 6.86 3.87 5.47
CA ASN A 91 7.78 2.76 5.66
C ASN A 91 7.72 1.78 4.48
N PRO A 92 8.78 0.99 4.26
CA PRO A 92 8.78 -0.08 3.28
C PRO A 92 7.63 -1.06 3.50
N THR A 93 7.19 -1.70 2.43
CA THR A 93 6.02 -2.63 2.43
C THR A 93 4.66 -1.96 2.65
N SER A 94 4.61 -0.62 2.68
CA SER A 94 3.37 0.14 2.67
C SER A 94 2.45 -0.23 1.50
N ILE A 95 1.15 -0.06 1.71
CA ILE A 95 0.10 -0.35 0.73
C ILE A 95 -0.60 0.95 0.36
N LEU A 96 -0.77 1.17 -0.93
CA LEU A 96 -1.57 2.24 -1.49
C LEU A 96 -2.83 1.63 -2.12
N PHE A 97 -4.00 2.15 -1.79
CA PHE A 97 -5.24 1.80 -2.50
C PHE A 97 -5.41 2.72 -3.69
N VAL A 98 -5.75 2.15 -4.83
CA VAL A 98 -5.90 2.88 -6.09
C VAL A 98 -7.28 2.67 -6.66
N ASN A 99 -7.88 3.77 -7.11
CA ASN A 99 -9.09 3.79 -7.92
C ASN A 99 -8.80 4.49 -9.24
N VAL A 100 -9.28 3.87 -10.33
CA VAL A 100 -9.21 4.41 -11.68
C VAL A 100 -10.65 4.53 -12.20
N PRO A 101 -11.27 5.73 -12.14
CA PRO A 101 -12.68 5.91 -12.45
C PRO A 101 -13.09 5.53 -13.88
N SER A 102 -12.17 5.58 -14.85
CA SER A 102 -12.42 5.15 -16.25
C SER A 102 -12.68 3.64 -16.35
N ILE A 103 -12.10 2.84 -15.44
CA ILE A 103 -12.27 1.39 -15.39
C ILE A 103 -13.43 1.02 -14.47
N SER A 104 -13.46 1.59 -13.26
CA SER A 104 -14.47 1.32 -12.25
C SER A 104 -14.50 2.41 -11.18
N ARG A 105 -15.68 3.01 -10.96
CA ARG A 105 -15.86 4.08 -9.97
C ARG A 105 -15.87 3.62 -8.51
N LEU A 106 -16.14 2.33 -8.27
CA LEU A 106 -16.37 1.80 -6.92
C LEU A 106 -15.28 0.83 -6.45
N GLN A 107 -14.46 0.31 -7.37
CA GLN A 107 -13.44 -0.68 -7.03
C GLN A 107 -12.14 0.01 -6.61
N TRP A 108 -11.72 -0.25 -5.38
CA TRP A 108 -10.44 0.17 -4.82
C TRP A 108 -9.52 -1.05 -4.72
N HIS A 109 -8.34 -0.95 -5.31
CA HIS A 109 -7.38 -2.04 -5.35
C HIS A 109 -6.09 -1.68 -4.59
N PRO A 110 -5.69 -2.47 -3.59
CA PRO A 110 -4.47 -2.26 -2.84
C PRO A 110 -3.25 -2.80 -3.58
N PHE A 111 -2.20 -1.98 -3.64
CA PHE A 111 -0.91 -2.33 -4.22
C PHE A 111 0.21 -1.95 -3.27
N THR A 112 1.27 -2.74 -3.24
CA THR A 112 2.47 -2.43 -2.47
C THR A 112 3.18 -1.23 -3.09
N VAL A 113 3.55 -0.27 -2.25
CA VAL A 113 4.47 0.81 -2.61
C VAL A 113 5.86 0.20 -2.81
N THR A 114 6.46 0.46 -3.96
CA THR A 114 7.79 -0.04 -4.33
C THR A 114 8.87 1.01 -4.19
N SER A 115 8.52 2.30 -4.21
CA SER A 115 9.42 3.41 -3.95
C SER A 115 9.87 3.50 -2.50
N ASN A 116 10.89 4.32 -2.26
CA ASN A 116 11.38 4.66 -0.93
C ASN A 116 11.21 6.17 -0.69
N ALA A 117 10.69 6.54 0.48
CA ALA A 117 10.33 7.93 0.75
C ALA A 117 11.54 8.89 0.75
N ASN A 118 12.73 8.38 1.08
CA ASN A 118 13.97 9.14 1.21
C ASN A 118 14.78 9.18 -0.10
N ILE A 119 14.86 8.07 -0.85
CA ILE A 119 15.54 8.04 -2.16
C ILE A 119 14.76 8.87 -3.19
N GLU A 120 13.43 8.75 -3.17
CA GLU A 120 12.53 9.40 -4.13
C GLU A 120 11.62 10.39 -3.36
N PRO A 121 12.11 11.59 -2.98
CA PRO A 121 11.38 12.51 -2.11
C PRO A 121 10.05 13.01 -2.72
N ASP A 122 10.00 13.11 -4.06
CA ASP A 122 8.86 13.68 -4.80
C ASP A 122 8.04 12.62 -5.56
N ILE A 123 8.45 11.35 -5.53
CA ILE A 123 7.81 10.26 -6.28
C ILE A 123 7.34 9.15 -5.34
N LEU A 124 6.15 8.63 -5.61
CA LEU A 124 5.62 7.40 -5.01
C LEU A 124 5.25 6.42 -6.11
N SER A 125 5.83 5.23 -6.07
CA SER A 125 5.67 4.22 -7.12
C SER A 125 4.97 2.98 -6.59
N ILE A 126 4.10 2.40 -7.42
CA ILE A 126 3.48 1.10 -7.18
C ILE A 126 3.63 0.22 -8.42
N VAL A 127 3.54 -1.09 -8.22
CA VAL A 127 3.63 -2.06 -9.32
C VAL A 127 2.40 -2.96 -9.35
N ILE A 128 1.78 -3.05 -10.53
CA ILE A 128 0.54 -3.77 -10.79
C ILE A 128 0.81 -4.86 -11.81
N LYS A 129 0.75 -6.13 -11.40
CA LYS A 129 0.83 -7.27 -12.31
C LYS A 129 -0.56 -7.57 -12.89
N CYS A 130 -0.66 -7.74 -14.20
CA CYS A 130 -1.92 -8.10 -14.86
C CYS A 130 -2.32 -9.54 -14.53
N GLN A 131 -3.27 -9.70 -13.59
CA GLN A 131 -3.80 -11.00 -13.18
C GLN A 131 -5.34 -11.06 -13.18
N GLY A 132 -6.01 -9.92 -13.09
CA GLY A 132 -7.47 -9.81 -13.03
C GLY A 132 -8.05 -8.93 -14.13
N THR A 133 -9.39 -8.95 -14.25
CA THR A 133 -10.15 -8.16 -15.23
C THR A 133 -9.86 -6.67 -15.13
N TRP A 134 -9.82 -6.12 -13.91
CA TRP A 134 -9.49 -4.72 -13.66
C TRP A 134 -8.08 -4.36 -14.16
N SER A 135 -7.07 -5.14 -13.77
CA SER A 135 -5.67 -4.88 -14.17
C SER A 135 -5.44 -5.03 -15.68
N HIS A 136 -6.17 -5.95 -16.34
CA HIS A 136 -6.09 -6.10 -17.80
C HIS A 136 -6.72 -4.91 -18.54
N LYS A 137 -7.83 -4.36 -18.04
CA LYS A 137 -8.41 -3.13 -18.59
C LYS A 137 -7.44 -1.97 -18.47
N LEU A 138 -6.82 -1.80 -17.31
CA LEU A 138 -5.79 -0.77 -17.09
C LEU A 138 -4.62 -0.91 -18.06
N TYR A 139 -4.09 -2.13 -18.22
CA TYR A 139 -2.99 -2.39 -19.16
C TYR A 139 -3.39 -2.07 -20.61
N LYS A 140 -4.62 -2.41 -21.01
CA LYS A 140 -5.12 -2.13 -22.36
C LYS A 140 -5.29 -0.62 -22.60
N GLU A 141 -5.81 0.10 -21.62
CA GLU A 141 -5.98 1.56 -21.66
C GLU A 141 -4.64 2.27 -21.81
N LEU A 142 -3.62 1.82 -21.08
CA LEU A 142 -2.26 2.36 -21.17
C LEU A 142 -1.50 1.92 -22.43
N SER A 143 -1.65 0.67 -22.87
CA SER A 143 -0.92 0.17 -24.04
C SER A 143 -1.50 0.67 -25.36
N GLY A 144 -2.81 0.90 -25.42
CA GLY A 144 -3.54 1.34 -26.62
C GLY A 144 -3.62 2.86 -26.84
N GLY A 145 -3.22 3.67 -25.86
CA GLY A 145 -3.20 5.14 -25.99
C GLY A 145 -2.10 5.63 -26.94
N SER A 146 -2.42 6.60 -27.81
CA SER A 146 -1.40 7.40 -28.48
C SER A 146 -0.58 8.17 -27.44
N GLN A 147 0.74 8.19 -27.59
CA GLN A 147 1.72 8.65 -26.58
C GLN A 147 1.51 10.09 -26.06
N THR A 148 0.63 10.87 -26.68
CA THR A 148 0.51 12.32 -26.46
C THR A 148 -0.75 12.75 -25.71
N ASP A 149 -1.73 11.88 -25.45
CA ASP A 149 -3.03 12.31 -24.91
C ASP A 149 -3.73 11.30 -23.98
N SER A 150 -2.98 10.33 -23.42
CA SER A 150 -3.56 9.38 -22.47
C SER A 150 -3.87 10.07 -21.15
N ARG A 151 -5.13 10.46 -20.94
CA ARG A 151 -5.63 11.07 -19.70
C ARG A 151 -6.08 9.99 -18.73
N LEU A 152 -5.18 9.51 -17.87
CA LEU A 152 -5.53 8.55 -16.82
C LEU A 152 -5.80 9.26 -15.50
N GLN A 153 -7.08 9.38 -15.14
CA GLN A 153 -7.45 9.89 -13.82
C GLN A 153 -7.28 8.80 -12.76
N VAL A 154 -6.56 9.13 -11.68
CA VAL A 154 -6.31 8.21 -10.58
C VAL A 154 -6.59 8.89 -9.25
N SER A 155 -7.29 8.18 -8.36
CA SER A 155 -7.49 8.56 -6.97
C SER A 155 -6.85 7.52 -6.07
N VAL A 156 -6.30 7.94 -4.93
CA VAL A 156 -5.55 7.04 -4.02
C VAL A 156 -5.96 7.21 -2.56
N GLU A 157 -5.84 6.13 -1.77
CA GLU A 157 -5.88 6.18 -0.31
C GLU A 157 -4.59 5.60 0.27
N GLY A 158 -4.06 6.21 1.34
CA GLY A 158 -2.78 5.83 1.96
C GLY A 158 -1.63 6.80 1.63
N PRO A 159 -0.37 6.35 1.68
CA PRO A 159 0.09 4.98 1.94
C PRO A 159 -0.20 4.50 3.38
N TYR A 160 -0.46 3.20 3.54
CA TYR A 160 -0.67 2.53 4.83
C TYR A 160 0.41 1.47 5.04
N GLY A 161 1.27 1.66 6.04
CA GLY A 161 2.42 0.79 6.26
C GLY A 161 2.61 0.35 7.71
N PRO A 162 3.60 -0.52 7.95
CA PRO A 162 4.01 -0.85 9.31
C PRO A 162 4.56 0.38 10.02
N ILE A 163 4.57 0.36 11.36
CA ILE A 163 5.08 1.46 12.19
C ILE A 163 6.61 1.52 12.11
N SER A 164 7.29 0.37 11.97
CA SER A 164 8.75 0.31 11.83
C SER A 164 9.21 -0.88 10.96
N PRO A 165 10.37 -0.76 10.31
CA PRO A 165 10.97 -1.84 9.53
C PRO A 165 11.67 -2.87 10.44
N HIS A 166 10.96 -3.93 10.82
CA HIS A 166 11.52 -5.00 11.66
C HIS A 166 12.67 -5.78 11.00
N PHE A 167 12.80 -5.75 9.68
CA PHE A 167 13.82 -6.51 8.95
C PHE A 167 15.25 -5.98 9.12
N LEU A 168 15.43 -4.76 9.64
CA LEU A 168 16.76 -4.18 9.88
C LEU A 168 17.48 -4.80 11.08
N SER A 169 16.77 -5.47 12.00
CA SER A 169 17.38 -5.99 13.23
C SER A 169 18.18 -7.29 13.06
N TYR A 170 18.09 -7.94 11.89
CA TYR A 170 18.72 -9.24 11.63
C TYR A 170 20.13 -9.09 11.06
N GLU A 171 21.00 -10.07 11.33
CA GLU A 171 22.37 -10.09 10.78
C GLU A 171 22.40 -10.55 9.32
N ASN A 172 21.52 -11.50 8.96
CA ASN A 172 21.33 -11.93 7.57
C ASN A 172 19.85 -11.89 7.21
N LEU A 173 19.55 -11.55 5.96
CA LEU A 173 18.19 -11.45 5.46
C LEU A 173 17.99 -12.36 4.25
N VAL A 174 17.01 -13.27 4.34
CA VAL A 174 16.59 -14.15 3.23
C VAL A 174 15.18 -13.77 2.80
N MET A 175 15.04 -13.24 1.60
CA MET A 175 13.76 -12.83 1.00
C MET A 175 13.33 -13.85 -0.05
N ILE A 176 12.13 -14.43 0.10
CA ILE A 176 11.60 -15.46 -0.80
C ILE A 176 10.34 -14.95 -1.48
N SER A 177 10.42 -14.73 -2.79
CA SER A 177 9.36 -14.16 -3.61
C SER A 177 8.80 -15.16 -4.62
N GLY A 178 7.49 -15.06 -4.90
CA GLY A 178 6.84 -15.84 -5.94
C GLY A 178 6.01 -14.94 -6.86
N GLY A 179 6.41 -14.84 -8.13
CA GLY A 179 5.74 -14.00 -9.12
C GLY A 179 5.68 -12.52 -8.70
N SER A 180 4.48 -11.93 -8.67
CA SER A 180 4.29 -10.54 -8.22
C SER A 180 4.59 -10.32 -6.73
N GLY A 181 4.84 -11.38 -5.95
CA GLY A 181 5.25 -11.26 -4.56
C GLY A 181 6.62 -10.59 -4.34
N ILE A 182 7.34 -10.24 -5.41
CA ILE A 182 8.59 -9.48 -5.33
C ILE A 182 8.39 -8.01 -4.92
N THR A 183 7.20 -7.43 -5.14
CA THR A 183 6.95 -6.00 -4.91
C THR A 183 7.32 -5.46 -3.51
N PRO A 184 6.98 -6.11 -2.37
CA PRO A 184 7.46 -5.65 -1.07
C PRO A 184 8.97 -5.70 -0.93
N PHE A 185 9.64 -6.67 -1.56
CA PHE A 185 11.10 -6.79 -1.48
C PHE A 185 11.81 -5.70 -2.28
N ILE A 186 11.20 -5.17 -3.34
CA ILE A 186 11.72 -3.99 -4.03
C ILE A 186 11.83 -2.81 -3.06
N SER A 187 10.75 -2.53 -2.31
CA SER A 187 10.72 -1.45 -1.32
C SER A 187 11.73 -1.66 -0.19
N ILE A 188 11.87 -2.90 0.29
CA ILE A 188 12.86 -3.28 1.31
C ILE A 188 14.28 -3.08 0.80
N ILE A 189 14.58 -3.53 -0.42
CA ILE A 189 15.92 -3.39 -1.00
C ILE A 189 16.27 -1.90 -1.19
N ARG A 190 15.33 -1.08 -1.67
CA ARG A 190 15.53 0.37 -1.76
C ARG A 190 15.80 1.00 -0.38
N GLU A 191 15.11 0.59 0.68
CA GLU A 191 15.43 1.03 2.04
C GLU A 191 16.81 0.59 2.51
N LEU A 192 17.20 -0.67 2.26
CA LEU A 192 18.51 -1.18 2.64
C LEU A 192 19.63 -0.43 1.92
N THR A 193 19.44 -0.12 0.63
CA THR A 193 20.36 0.72 -0.14
C THR A 193 20.49 2.12 0.46
N PHE A 194 19.37 2.74 0.87
CA PHE A 194 19.39 4.05 1.51
C PHE A 194 20.11 4.04 2.86
N GLN A 195 19.75 3.11 3.75
CA GLN A 195 20.35 2.98 5.09
C GLN A 195 21.85 2.70 4.99
N ARG A 196 22.28 1.85 4.04
CA ARG A 196 23.70 1.56 3.83
C ARG A 196 24.48 2.81 3.44
N HIS A 197 23.91 3.60 2.54
CA HIS A 197 24.53 4.86 2.14
C HIS A 197 24.65 5.83 3.32
N GLN A 198 23.58 5.99 4.11
CA GLN A 198 23.61 6.85 5.31
C GLN A 198 24.66 6.40 6.33
N GLN A 199 24.77 5.10 6.60
CA GLN A 199 25.79 4.58 7.51
C GLN A 199 27.22 4.92 7.08
N LEU A 200 27.50 4.84 5.77
CA LEU A 200 28.82 5.15 5.23
C LEU A 200 29.14 6.66 5.29
N VAL A 201 28.12 7.51 5.25
CA VAL A 201 28.27 8.98 5.30
C VAL A 201 28.34 9.49 6.74
N ASP A 202 27.52 8.96 7.63
CA ASP A 202 27.32 9.46 8.99
C ASP A 202 28.13 8.71 10.07
N ASP A 203 28.92 7.69 9.68
CA ASP A 203 29.67 6.78 10.59
C ASP A 203 28.79 6.23 11.72
N ASP A 204 27.54 5.89 11.37
CA ASP A 204 26.50 5.50 12.31
C ASP A 204 26.47 3.97 12.49
N ASP A 205 26.56 3.51 13.74
CA ASP A 205 26.63 2.08 14.11
C ASP A 205 25.23 1.42 14.14
N ARG A 206 24.36 1.81 13.20
CA ARG A 206 23.03 1.21 13.03
C ARG A 206 23.18 -0.27 12.67
N LYS A 207 22.46 -1.15 13.35
CA LYS A 207 22.40 -2.58 13.01
C LYS A 207 21.75 -2.75 11.64
N MET A 208 22.44 -3.42 10.71
CA MET A 208 21.96 -3.71 9.35
C MET A 208 22.36 -5.14 8.94
N PRO A 209 21.55 -5.83 8.12
CA PRO A 209 21.93 -7.13 7.59
C PRO A 209 23.21 -7.06 6.74
N ALA A 210 24.20 -7.89 7.09
CA ALA A 210 25.48 -7.97 6.40
C ALA A 210 25.39 -8.76 5.07
N ASN A 211 24.53 -9.78 5.01
CA ASN A 211 24.28 -10.54 3.78
C ASN A 211 22.78 -10.58 3.48
N ILE A 212 22.43 -10.28 2.23
CA ILE A 212 21.05 -10.23 1.76
C ILE A 212 20.90 -11.22 0.61
N LEU A 213 20.00 -12.20 0.74
CA LEU A 213 19.71 -13.20 -0.29
C LEU A 213 18.27 -13.05 -0.76
N LEU A 214 18.08 -12.72 -2.03
CA LEU A 214 16.77 -12.66 -2.68
C LEU A 214 16.56 -13.90 -3.56
N ILE A 215 15.58 -14.72 -3.21
CA ILE A 215 15.17 -15.90 -3.96
C ILE A 215 13.85 -15.58 -4.66
N CYS A 216 13.86 -15.54 -5.99
CA CYS A 216 12.68 -15.25 -6.80
C CYS A 216 12.25 -16.48 -7.57
N ALA A 217 10.99 -16.90 -7.44
CA ALA A 217 10.41 -17.96 -8.26
C ALA A 217 9.44 -17.35 -9.29
N PHE A 218 9.80 -17.45 -10.56
CA PHE A 218 9.02 -16.96 -11.70
C PHE A 218 8.47 -18.11 -12.54
N LYS A 219 7.38 -17.83 -13.27
CA LYS A 219 6.82 -18.81 -14.20
C LYS A 219 7.59 -18.77 -15.52
N HIS A 220 7.84 -17.57 -16.02
CA HIS A 220 8.40 -17.31 -17.35
C HIS A 220 9.62 -16.38 -17.25
N SER A 221 10.54 -16.46 -18.21
CA SER A 221 11.71 -15.58 -18.30
C SER A 221 11.33 -14.10 -18.41
N THR A 222 10.20 -13.78 -19.05
CA THR A 222 9.70 -12.39 -19.13
C THR A 222 9.50 -11.76 -17.76
N ASP A 223 9.15 -12.55 -16.74
CA ASP A 223 8.93 -12.05 -15.37
C ASP A 223 10.22 -11.52 -14.72
N LEU A 224 11.40 -11.87 -15.24
CA LEU A 224 12.69 -11.30 -14.81
C LEU A 224 12.73 -9.78 -15.00
N SER A 225 11.92 -9.22 -15.90
CA SER A 225 11.81 -7.76 -16.07
C SER A 225 11.42 -7.04 -14.77
N MET A 226 10.79 -7.73 -13.81
CA MET A 226 10.46 -7.17 -12.49
C MET A 226 11.71 -6.83 -11.66
N LEU A 227 12.84 -7.49 -11.89
CA LEU A 227 14.11 -7.20 -11.21
C LEU A 227 14.68 -5.85 -11.61
N GLN A 228 14.34 -5.35 -12.81
CA GLN A 228 14.75 -4.02 -13.27
C GLN A 228 14.17 -2.91 -12.39
N LEU A 229 13.07 -3.18 -11.66
CA LEU A 229 12.43 -2.24 -10.75
C LEU A 229 13.14 -2.11 -9.40
N LEU A 230 14.20 -2.88 -9.13
CA LEU A 230 15.03 -2.67 -7.94
C LEU A 230 15.66 -1.27 -7.95
N LEU A 231 15.93 -0.74 -9.14
CA LEU A 231 16.42 0.62 -9.35
C LEU A 231 15.25 1.62 -9.44
N PRO A 232 15.37 2.82 -8.84
CA PRO A 232 14.35 3.87 -8.90
C PRO A 232 14.16 4.42 -10.32
N LEU A 233 13.04 5.12 -10.54
CA LEU A 233 12.73 5.73 -11.85
C LEU A 233 13.76 6.77 -12.24
N THR A 234 14.16 7.60 -11.27
CA THR A 234 15.18 8.63 -11.42
C THR A 234 16.49 8.11 -10.83
N SER A 235 17.08 7.10 -11.45
CA SER A 235 18.38 6.60 -11.02
C SER A 235 19.47 7.61 -11.42
N ASN A 236 19.95 8.39 -10.45
CA ASN A 236 21.18 9.16 -10.62
C ASN A 236 22.40 8.27 -10.32
N THR A 237 23.59 8.68 -10.76
CA THR A 237 24.85 7.95 -10.54
C THR A 237 25.13 7.59 -9.08
N SER A 238 24.65 8.39 -8.12
CA SER A 238 24.75 8.07 -6.69
C SER A 238 23.86 6.91 -6.26
N THR A 239 22.62 6.81 -6.76
CA THR A 239 21.72 5.69 -6.40
C THR A 239 22.20 4.35 -6.96
N THR A 240 22.84 4.36 -8.12
CA THR A 240 23.39 3.16 -8.76
C THR A 240 24.65 2.68 -8.06
N SER A 241 25.54 3.60 -7.62
CA SER A 241 26.68 3.26 -6.78
C SER A 241 26.26 2.78 -5.39
N ASN A 242 25.13 3.26 -4.85
CA ASN A 242 24.64 2.81 -3.55
C ASN A 242 24.09 1.37 -3.62
N PHE A 243 23.54 0.96 -4.77
CA PHE A 243 23.06 -0.41 -4.95
C PHE A 243 24.20 -1.43 -4.97
N SER A 244 25.36 -1.10 -5.52
CA SER A 244 26.54 -2.00 -5.49
C SER A 244 27.20 -2.08 -4.11
N GLN A 245 26.88 -1.17 -3.18
CA GLN A 245 27.39 -1.17 -1.80
C GLN A 245 26.68 -2.16 -0.88
N ILE A 246 25.50 -2.67 -1.27
CA ILE A 246 24.81 -3.72 -0.51
C ILE A 246 25.26 -5.10 -1.00
N ASN A 247 25.56 -6.00 -0.06
CA ASN A 247 25.89 -7.39 -0.38
C ASN A 247 24.60 -8.20 -0.66
N LEU A 248 23.99 -7.92 -1.81
CA LEU A 248 22.77 -8.56 -2.29
C LEU A 248 23.15 -9.67 -3.26
N GLN A 249 22.64 -10.88 -3.02
CA GLN A 249 22.70 -11.99 -3.98
C GLN A 249 21.28 -12.30 -4.47
N ILE A 250 21.07 -12.31 -5.79
CA ILE A 250 19.76 -12.61 -6.39
C ILE A 250 19.81 -13.98 -7.05
N LYS A 251 18.92 -14.89 -6.65
CA LYS A 251 18.71 -16.20 -7.27
C LYS A 251 17.31 -16.27 -7.88
N ALA A 252 17.24 -16.21 -9.20
CA ALA A 252 15.99 -16.27 -9.94
C ALA A 252 15.76 -17.67 -10.53
N TYR A 253 14.64 -18.30 -10.17
CA TYR A 253 14.24 -19.63 -10.63
C TYR A 253 13.07 -19.54 -11.60
N ILE A 254 13.27 -19.95 -12.85
CA ILE A 254 12.25 -20.00 -13.88
C ILE A 254 11.68 -21.42 -13.95
N THR A 255 10.40 -21.54 -13.60
CA THR A 255 9.80 -22.85 -13.29
C THR A 255 9.10 -23.54 -14.45
N ARG A 256 8.86 -22.87 -15.60
CA ARG A 256 8.14 -23.43 -16.75
C ARG A 256 8.92 -23.42 -18.06
N GLU A 257 10.14 -22.90 -18.07
CA GLU A 257 10.99 -22.83 -19.25
C GLU A 257 12.29 -23.59 -18.98
N THR A 258 12.83 -24.22 -20.03
CA THR A 258 14.10 -24.94 -20.00
C THR A 258 15.11 -24.15 -20.84
N GLU A 259 16.37 -24.20 -20.43
CA GLU A 259 17.50 -23.39 -20.94
C GLU A 259 17.69 -23.42 -22.47
N GLN A 260 17.15 -24.43 -23.16
CA GLN A 260 17.34 -24.65 -24.59
C GLN A 260 16.47 -23.79 -25.53
N GLN A 261 15.69 -22.81 -25.05
CA GLN A 261 14.75 -22.07 -25.92
C GLN A 261 15.03 -20.59 -26.19
N GLN A 262 15.95 -19.88 -25.52
CA GLN A 262 16.24 -18.49 -25.90
C GLN A 262 17.69 -18.06 -25.59
N PRO A 263 18.39 -17.36 -26.52
CA PRO A 263 19.61 -16.62 -26.20
C PRO A 263 19.28 -15.48 -25.24
N LEU A 264 20.14 -15.27 -24.23
CA LEU A 264 20.09 -14.19 -23.24
C LEU A 264 20.11 -12.77 -23.86
N GLU A 265 20.31 -12.64 -25.17
CA GLU A 265 20.38 -11.37 -25.90
C GLU A 265 19.00 -10.72 -26.15
N ASN A 266 17.89 -11.48 -26.08
CA ASN A 266 16.54 -10.93 -26.30
C ASN A 266 15.81 -10.48 -25.03
N THR A 267 16.43 -10.58 -23.85
CA THR A 267 15.87 -10.06 -22.58
C THR A 267 15.91 -8.53 -22.48
N ASN A 268 16.52 -7.84 -23.45
CA ASN A 268 16.43 -6.39 -23.66
C ASN A 268 15.07 -5.96 -24.26
N THR A 269 13.97 -6.58 -23.83
CA THR A 269 12.63 -6.08 -24.15
C THR A 269 12.41 -4.74 -23.46
N SER A 270 12.48 -3.68 -24.26
CA SER A 270 12.38 -2.27 -23.88
C SER A 270 11.18 -2.00 -22.99
N LEU A 271 11.48 -1.57 -21.76
CA LEU A 271 10.49 -1.03 -20.85
C LEU A 271 9.90 0.24 -21.50
N ARG A 272 8.59 0.25 -21.78
CA ARG A 272 7.93 1.38 -22.44
C ARG A 272 7.42 2.35 -21.38
N THR A 273 8.00 3.54 -21.32
CA THR A 273 7.57 4.61 -20.42
C THR A 273 6.58 5.53 -21.14
N ILE A 274 5.46 5.82 -20.48
CA ILE A 274 4.45 6.78 -20.91
C ILE A 274 4.48 7.93 -19.90
N TRP A 275 4.73 9.14 -20.38
CA TRP A 275 4.78 10.34 -19.55
C TRP A 275 3.43 11.07 -19.58
N PHE A 276 3.02 11.63 -18.44
CA PHE A 276 1.77 12.35 -18.30
C PHE A 276 2.02 13.84 -18.08
N ASN A 277 1.31 14.68 -18.82
CA ASN A 277 1.36 16.12 -18.63
C ASN A 277 0.58 16.52 -17.36
N PRO A 278 1.08 17.52 -16.59
CA PRO A 278 0.40 17.97 -15.39
C PRO A 278 -0.92 18.67 -15.71
N GLU A 279 -2.01 18.26 -15.04
CA GLU A 279 -3.27 18.99 -15.07
C GLU A 279 -3.41 19.93 -13.84
N PRO A 280 -4.12 21.07 -13.98
CA PRO A 280 -4.26 22.05 -12.89
C PRO A 280 -5.05 21.52 -11.67
N TYR A 281 -5.84 20.45 -11.84
CA TYR A 281 -6.63 19.85 -10.76
C TYR A 281 -5.93 18.66 -10.10
N ASP A 282 -4.79 18.23 -10.62
CA ASP A 282 -4.06 17.10 -10.09
C ASP A 282 -3.20 17.52 -8.90
N MET A 283 -3.42 16.88 -7.76
CA MET A 283 -2.69 17.15 -6.53
C MET A 283 -1.63 16.08 -6.30
N PRO A 284 -0.47 16.41 -5.71
CA PRO A 284 0.45 15.38 -5.25
C PRO A 284 -0.16 14.61 -4.08
N ILE A 285 0.25 13.36 -3.90
CA ILE A 285 -0.13 12.54 -2.75
C ILE A 285 0.32 13.24 -1.48
N SER A 286 -0.59 13.36 -0.53
CA SER A 286 -0.35 13.93 0.78
C SER A 286 -1.09 13.14 1.86
N ALA A 287 -0.54 13.16 3.07
CA ALA A 287 -1.21 12.57 4.23
C ALA A 287 -2.45 13.41 4.59
N PRO A 288 -3.61 12.81 4.86
CA PRO A 288 -4.86 13.53 5.08
C PRO A 288 -4.80 14.47 6.29
N LEU A 289 -4.01 14.12 7.31
CA LEU A 289 -3.83 14.91 8.55
C LEU A 289 -2.42 15.49 8.70
N GLY A 290 -1.52 15.27 7.73
CA GLY A 290 -0.12 15.71 7.78
C GLY A 290 0.77 14.87 8.73
N PRO A 291 1.97 15.37 9.09
CA PRO A 291 2.99 14.61 9.83
C PRO A 291 2.58 14.26 11.26
N ASN A 292 1.90 15.18 11.97
CA ASN A 292 1.38 14.93 13.32
C ASN A 292 -0.02 14.30 13.29
N ASN A 293 -0.18 13.26 12.48
CA ASN A 293 -1.47 12.61 12.22
C ASN A 293 -2.19 12.19 13.51
N TRP A 294 -1.47 11.59 14.46
CA TRP A 294 -2.05 11.11 15.70
C TRP A 294 -2.64 12.23 16.58
N LEU A 295 -1.98 13.39 16.67
CA LEU A 295 -2.50 14.54 17.43
C LEU A 295 -3.80 15.07 16.81
N TRP A 296 -3.84 15.21 15.48
CA TRP A 296 -5.05 15.64 14.79
C TRP A 296 -6.18 14.62 14.90
N LEU A 297 -5.85 13.33 14.91
CA LEU A 297 -6.83 12.27 15.16
C LEU A 297 -7.43 12.41 16.57
N CYS A 298 -6.59 12.66 17.59
CA CYS A 298 -7.06 12.95 18.95
C CYS A 298 -7.96 14.20 18.99
N VAL A 299 -7.59 15.26 18.28
CA VAL A 299 -8.42 16.47 18.16
C VAL A 299 -9.77 16.15 17.52
N ILE A 300 -9.81 15.38 16.43
CA ILE A 300 -11.06 14.97 15.77
C ILE A 300 -11.92 14.15 16.73
N ILE A 301 -11.35 13.14 17.38
CA ILE A 301 -12.09 12.26 18.32
C ILE A 301 -12.66 13.08 19.48
N CYS A 302 -11.83 13.88 20.15
CA CYS A 302 -12.27 14.67 21.30
C CYS A 302 -13.31 15.72 20.91
N SER A 303 -13.08 16.48 19.83
CA SER A 303 -13.99 17.55 19.40
C SER A 303 -15.34 17.00 18.91
N SER A 304 -15.34 15.93 18.11
CA SER A 304 -16.58 15.29 17.65
C SER A 304 -17.37 14.64 18.80
N PHE A 305 -16.69 14.08 19.80
CA PHE A 305 -17.34 13.49 20.95
C PHE A 305 -17.97 14.55 21.88
N ILE A 306 -17.24 15.64 22.18
CA ILE A 306 -17.77 16.77 22.96
C ILE A 306 -18.97 17.40 22.24
N MET A 307 -18.87 17.60 20.92
CA MET A 307 -19.96 18.12 20.11
C MET A 307 -21.19 17.19 20.16
N PHE A 308 -20.99 15.88 20.05
CA PHE A 308 -22.06 14.88 20.19
C PHE A 308 -22.76 14.97 21.55
N LEU A 309 -22.00 14.97 22.66
CA LEU A 309 -22.57 15.07 24.01
C LEU A 309 -23.32 16.39 24.23
N THR A 310 -22.84 17.48 23.63
CA THR A 310 -23.48 18.79 23.71
C THR A 310 -24.83 18.80 22.98
N PHE A 311 -24.87 18.31 21.73
CA PHE A 311 -26.12 18.18 20.98
C PHE A 311 -27.11 17.23 21.65
N LEU A 312 -26.62 16.12 22.17
CA LEU A 312 -27.43 15.17 22.92
C LEU A 312 -28.02 15.81 24.18
N GLY A 313 -27.20 16.53 24.96
CA GLY A 313 -27.64 17.26 26.16
C GLY A 313 -28.70 18.32 25.86
N ILE A 314 -28.53 19.09 24.77
CA ILE A 314 -29.52 20.08 24.32
C ILE A 314 -30.84 19.40 23.93
N LEU A 315 -30.80 18.34 23.13
CA LEU A 315 -32.00 17.61 22.72
C LEU A 315 -32.74 17.02 23.93
N ILE A 316 -32.01 16.39 24.84
CA ILE A 316 -32.60 15.82 26.05
C ILE A 316 -33.25 16.91 26.89
N ARG A 317 -32.52 18.01 27.17
CA ARG A 317 -32.99 19.07 28.06
C ARG A 317 -34.20 19.84 27.52
N TYR A 318 -34.20 20.17 26.23
CA TYR A 318 -35.20 21.08 25.66
C TYR A 318 -36.33 20.38 24.89
N HIS A 319 -36.11 19.18 24.35
CA HIS A 319 -37.12 18.50 23.53
C HIS A 319 -37.68 17.22 24.15
N ILE A 320 -36.84 16.39 24.77
CA ILE A 320 -37.28 15.09 25.30
C ILE A 320 -37.85 15.25 26.72
N TYR A 321 -37.08 15.85 27.63
CA TYR A 321 -37.43 15.97 29.04
C TYR A 321 -38.76 16.71 29.29
N PRO A 322 -39.07 17.85 28.63
CA PRO A 322 -40.35 18.52 28.83
C PRO A 322 -41.57 17.70 28.37
N LYS A 323 -41.42 16.86 27.34
CA LYS A 323 -42.47 15.97 26.83
C LYS A 323 -42.68 14.74 27.71
N GLU A 324 -41.63 14.25 28.35
CA GLU A 324 -41.73 13.16 29.33
C GLU A 324 -42.38 13.65 30.65
N LEU A 325 -42.06 14.87 31.09
CA LEU A 325 -42.65 15.50 32.28
C LEU A 325 -44.16 15.76 32.18
N THR A 326 -44.68 16.03 30.99
CA THR A 326 -46.10 16.32 30.77
C THR A 326 -46.99 15.07 30.84
N GLY A 327 -46.43 13.88 31.03
CA GLY A 327 -47.09 12.70 31.62
C GLY A 327 -48.27 12.09 30.85
N GLY A 328 -48.56 12.52 29.62
CA GLY A 328 -49.67 12.01 28.81
C GLY A 328 -49.29 10.87 27.84
N PRO A 329 -50.24 10.38 27.01
CA PRO A 329 -50.00 9.36 25.97
C PRO A 329 -49.00 9.79 24.86
N SER A 330 -48.40 10.96 24.97
CA SER A 330 -47.42 11.56 24.08
C SER A 330 -45.97 11.38 24.57
N ALA A 331 -45.64 10.21 25.14
CA ALA A 331 -44.25 9.86 25.43
C ALA A 331 -43.39 10.03 24.16
N TYR A 332 -42.18 10.55 24.32
CA TYR A 332 -41.31 10.76 23.16
C TYR A 332 -41.05 9.44 22.45
N ASN A 333 -41.34 9.39 21.14
CA ASN A 333 -41.26 8.14 20.39
C ASN A 333 -39.81 7.60 20.40
N TYR A 334 -39.68 6.37 20.88
CA TYR A 334 -38.42 5.66 21.00
C TYR A 334 -37.61 5.63 19.69
N THR A 335 -38.26 5.40 18.56
CA THR A 335 -37.61 5.35 17.24
C THR A 335 -36.99 6.71 16.92
N PHE A 336 -37.73 7.80 17.16
CA PHE A 336 -37.21 9.14 16.95
C PHE A 336 -36.02 9.45 17.85
N LYS A 337 -36.01 8.96 19.10
CA LYS A 337 -34.87 9.12 20.01
C LYS A 337 -33.61 8.49 19.42
N THR A 338 -33.73 7.24 18.96
CA THR A 338 -32.60 6.52 18.33
C THR A 338 -32.12 7.19 17.03
N LEU A 339 -33.03 7.72 16.21
CA LEU A 339 -32.68 8.41 14.98
C LEU A 339 -31.92 9.71 15.25
N TRP A 340 -32.29 10.46 16.28
CA TRP A 340 -31.54 11.65 16.70
C TRP A 340 -30.12 11.31 17.16
N ASP A 341 -29.96 10.27 17.98
CA ASP A 341 -28.65 9.83 18.45
C ASP A 341 -27.74 9.46 17.28
N MET A 342 -28.26 8.67 16.32
CA MET A 342 -27.55 8.33 15.10
C MET A 342 -27.17 9.57 14.28
N PHE A 343 -28.13 10.50 14.10
CA PHE A 343 -27.91 11.72 13.35
C PHE A 343 -26.82 12.58 14.00
N PHE A 344 -26.85 12.78 15.32
CA PHE A 344 -25.85 13.59 16.01
C PHE A 344 -24.46 12.98 16.00
N VAL A 345 -24.34 11.65 16.11
CA VAL A 345 -23.05 10.96 15.95
C VAL A 345 -22.48 11.21 14.56
N CYS A 346 -23.28 11.01 13.50
CA CYS A 346 -22.83 11.22 12.13
C CYS A 346 -22.49 12.69 11.87
N ALA A 347 -23.36 13.61 12.29
CA ALA A 347 -23.16 15.04 12.09
C ALA A 347 -21.91 15.55 12.82
N SER A 348 -21.68 15.13 14.07
CA SER A 348 -20.52 15.59 14.83
C SER A 348 -19.21 15.07 14.25
N VAL A 349 -19.17 13.80 13.83
CA VAL A 349 -18.00 13.20 13.17
C VAL A 349 -17.72 13.89 11.85
N PHE A 350 -18.73 14.07 10.99
CA PHE A 350 -18.53 14.69 9.69
C PHE A 350 -18.09 16.15 9.83
N LEU A 351 -18.75 16.96 10.67
CA LEU A 351 -18.39 18.35 10.87
C LEU A 351 -16.96 18.51 11.40
N ALA A 352 -16.61 17.83 12.49
CA ALA A 352 -15.28 17.94 13.09
C ALA A 352 -14.19 17.48 12.11
N THR A 353 -14.40 16.35 11.43
CA THR A 353 -13.44 15.80 10.48
C THR A 353 -13.27 16.69 9.26
N SER A 354 -14.37 17.21 8.69
CA SER A 354 -14.31 18.13 7.55
C SER A 354 -13.56 19.41 7.88
N VAL A 355 -13.82 20.00 9.06
CA VAL A 355 -13.13 21.22 9.51
C VAL A 355 -11.63 20.99 9.62
N VAL A 356 -11.21 19.92 10.29
CA VAL A 356 -9.79 19.58 10.43
C VAL A 356 -9.14 19.27 9.08
N PHE A 357 -9.80 18.47 8.24
CA PHE A 357 -9.28 18.11 6.92
C PHE A 357 -9.10 19.34 6.01
N LEU A 358 -10.10 20.22 5.95
CA LEU A 358 -10.02 21.44 5.13
C LEU A 358 -8.95 22.41 5.66
N TRP A 359 -8.79 22.51 6.97
CA TRP A 359 -7.71 23.29 7.57
C TRP A 359 -6.35 22.76 7.12
N ARG A 360 -6.11 21.46 7.26
CA ARG A 360 -4.84 20.81 6.88
C ARG A 360 -4.58 20.91 5.38
N LYS A 361 -5.61 20.71 4.56
CA LYS A 361 -5.52 20.87 3.11
C LYS A 361 -5.05 22.28 2.73
N LYS A 362 -5.68 23.32 3.30
CA LYS A 362 -5.30 24.72 3.07
C LYS A 362 -3.86 25.02 3.49
N GLU A 363 -3.36 24.39 4.55
CA GLU A 363 -1.97 24.54 5.00
C GLU A 363 -0.98 23.88 4.04
N ASN A 364 -1.29 22.67 3.57
CA ASN A 364 -0.49 21.95 2.58
C ASN A 364 -0.43 22.72 1.24
N ASP A 365 -1.56 23.25 0.77
CA ASP A 365 -1.62 24.02 -0.49
C ASP A 365 -0.71 25.27 -0.44
N LYS A 366 -0.69 25.97 0.70
CA LYS A 366 0.20 27.13 0.92
C LYS A 366 1.68 26.74 0.90
N GLN A 367 2.04 25.57 1.39
CA GLN A 367 3.42 25.08 1.38
C GLN A 367 3.86 24.61 -0.01
N GLN A 368 2.95 24.09 -0.83
CA GLN A 368 3.23 23.64 -2.20
C GLN A 368 3.49 24.80 -3.16
N VAL A 369 2.70 25.88 -3.12
CA VAL A 369 2.91 27.07 -3.98
C VAL A 369 4.33 27.63 -3.83
N LYS A 370 4.95 27.48 -2.64
CA LYS A 370 6.33 27.92 -2.38
C LYS A 370 7.41 26.96 -2.92
N LYS A 371 7.10 25.68 -3.16
CA LYS A 371 8.07 24.65 -3.56
C LYS A 371 8.05 24.31 -5.05
N VAL A 372 6.92 24.54 -5.73
CA VAL A 372 6.75 24.23 -7.17
C VAL A 372 7.61 25.09 -8.10
N GLN A 373 8.25 26.16 -7.61
CA GLN A 373 9.19 26.96 -8.40
C GLN A 373 10.55 26.27 -8.72
N ASN A 374 10.85 25.09 -8.14
CA ASN A 374 12.18 24.48 -8.24
C ASN A 374 12.23 23.07 -8.86
N LEU A 375 11.17 22.56 -9.48
CA LEU A 375 11.22 21.23 -10.13
C LEU A 375 11.59 21.35 -11.62
N GLU A 376 12.89 21.36 -11.91
CA GLU A 376 13.40 21.09 -13.25
C GLU A 376 13.40 19.58 -13.50
N LEU A 377 12.85 19.18 -14.65
CA LEU A 377 12.75 17.78 -15.08
C LEU A 377 14.14 17.33 -15.56
N CYS A 378 14.77 16.41 -14.85
CA CYS A 378 16.10 15.89 -15.20
C CYS A 378 15.99 14.85 -16.33
N GLU A 379 16.64 15.11 -17.47
CA GLU A 379 16.73 14.18 -18.60
C GLU A 379 17.58 12.95 -18.21
N THR A 380 17.07 11.74 -18.46
CA THR A 380 17.71 10.46 -18.10
C THR A 380 17.85 9.59 -19.35
N GLY A 381 18.99 9.69 -20.03
CA GLY A 381 19.29 8.91 -21.24
C GLY A 381 20.45 7.93 -21.09
N GLU A 382 21.53 8.33 -20.42
CA GLU A 382 22.78 7.56 -20.43
C GLU A 382 23.00 6.68 -19.18
N THR A 383 22.45 7.08 -18.02
CA THR A 383 22.74 6.44 -16.71
C THR A 383 21.94 5.17 -16.41
N GLU A 384 20.80 4.94 -17.09
CA GLU A 384 19.99 3.74 -16.87
C GLU A 384 20.64 2.46 -17.40
N SER A 385 21.51 2.57 -18.41
CA SER A 385 22.19 1.45 -19.07
C SER A 385 23.10 0.69 -18.09
N ASP A 386 24.01 1.42 -17.44
CA ASP A 386 25.07 0.83 -16.61
C ASP A 386 24.50 0.21 -15.32
N ALA A 387 23.46 0.81 -14.77
CA ALA A 387 22.77 0.31 -13.59
C ALA A 387 22.09 -1.05 -13.85
N ARG A 388 21.52 -1.24 -15.04
CA ARG A 388 20.88 -2.50 -15.43
C ARG A 388 21.89 -3.63 -15.56
N MET A 389 23.12 -3.33 -15.99
CA MET A 389 24.21 -4.33 -16.04
C MET A 389 24.59 -4.81 -14.64
N SER A 390 24.69 -3.92 -13.65
CA SER A 390 24.99 -4.30 -12.26
C SER A 390 23.96 -5.26 -11.66
N VAL A 391 22.66 -5.04 -11.93
CA VAL A 391 21.60 -5.96 -11.48
C VAL A 391 21.71 -7.31 -12.18
N ALA A 392 22.05 -7.32 -13.47
CA ALA A 392 22.24 -8.55 -14.25
C ALA A 392 23.43 -9.37 -13.75
N GLU A 393 24.56 -8.74 -13.44
CA GLU A 393 25.76 -9.40 -12.88
C GLU A 393 25.50 -10.04 -11.52
N THR A 394 24.63 -9.42 -10.72
CA THR A 394 24.26 -9.89 -9.38
C THR A 394 23.22 -11.03 -9.39
N THR A 395 22.63 -11.32 -10.56
CA THR A 395 21.50 -12.25 -10.70
C THR A 395 21.95 -13.60 -11.27
N GLU A 396 21.86 -14.63 -10.43
CA GLU A 396 22.01 -16.03 -10.83
C GLU A 396 20.64 -16.56 -11.32
N VAL A 397 20.54 -16.96 -12.59
CA VAL A 397 19.30 -17.48 -13.19
C VAL A 397 19.37 -19.00 -13.32
N HIS A 398 18.36 -19.68 -12.80
CA HIS A 398 18.20 -21.14 -12.87
C HIS A 398 16.92 -21.49 -13.64
N PHE A 399 17.01 -22.43 -14.59
CA PHE A 399 15.88 -22.85 -15.43
C PHE A 399 15.36 -24.25 -15.07
N GLY A 400 14.09 -24.50 -15.39
CA GLY A 400 13.49 -25.83 -15.38
C GLY A 400 13.16 -26.43 -14.00
N HIS A 401 13.47 -25.75 -12.90
CA HIS A 401 13.19 -26.29 -11.56
C HIS A 401 12.75 -25.23 -10.54
N LYS A 402 12.16 -25.71 -9.45
CA LYS A 402 11.80 -24.88 -8.29
C LYS A 402 12.98 -24.77 -7.33
N PRO A 403 13.05 -23.69 -6.53
CA PRO A 403 14.07 -23.57 -5.49
C PRO A 403 13.88 -24.66 -4.43
N ASP A 404 14.96 -25.35 -4.06
CA ASP A 404 14.97 -26.22 -2.88
C ASP A 404 15.10 -25.36 -1.61
N LEU A 405 13.97 -24.85 -1.16
CA LEU A 405 13.89 -23.95 -0.01
C LEU A 405 14.38 -24.61 1.28
N LYS A 406 14.24 -25.94 1.42
CA LYS A 406 14.71 -26.63 2.63
C LYS A 406 16.24 -26.57 2.66
N LYS A 407 16.89 -26.98 1.57
CA LYS A 407 18.35 -26.97 1.47
C LYS A 407 18.89 -25.55 1.70
N ILE A 408 18.38 -24.56 0.97
CA ILE A 408 18.86 -23.17 1.03
C ILE A 408 18.72 -22.59 2.44
N LEU A 409 17.58 -22.78 3.11
CA LEU A 409 17.37 -22.23 4.46
C LEU A 409 18.22 -22.95 5.51
N THR A 410 18.39 -24.28 5.40
CA THR A 410 19.23 -25.04 6.33
C THR A 410 20.73 -24.75 6.17
N GLU A 411 21.18 -24.41 4.97
CA GLU A 411 22.57 -23.98 4.73
C GLU A 411 22.84 -22.61 5.34
N ASN A 412 21.91 -21.66 5.18
CA ASN A 412 22.04 -20.33 5.76
C ASN A 412 21.93 -20.33 7.28
N SER A 413 21.12 -21.22 7.87
CA SER A 413 20.97 -21.29 9.33
C SER A 413 22.18 -21.88 10.07
N LYS A 414 23.07 -22.60 9.39
CA LYS A 414 24.29 -23.18 10.00
C LYS A 414 25.33 -22.12 10.37
N LYS A 415 25.21 -20.89 9.86
CA LYS A 415 26.19 -19.81 10.05
C LYS A 415 26.14 -19.14 11.44
N ARG A 416 25.40 -19.67 12.42
CA ARG A 416 25.20 -19.17 13.81
C ARG A 416 24.65 -17.74 13.98
N ALA A 417 24.57 -16.96 12.92
CA ALA A 417 23.95 -15.64 12.88
C ALA A 417 22.41 -15.69 12.96
N ASP A 418 21.79 -14.62 13.45
CA ASP A 418 20.33 -14.44 13.42
C ASP A 418 19.87 -14.12 12.00
N VAL A 419 18.96 -14.95 11.46
CA VAL A 419 18.51 -14.85 10.07
C VAL A 419 17.03 -14.48 10.02
N GLY A 420 16.73 -13.31 9.47
CA GLY A 420 15.37 -12.92 9.09
C GLY A 420 14.96 -13.59 7.79
N VAL A 421 13.83 -14.30 7.80
CA VAL A 421 13.25 -14.93 6.59
C VAL A 421 11.96 -14.22 6.26
N LEU A 422 11.92 -13.50 5.14
CA LEU A 422 10.72 -12.83 4.64
C LEU A 422 10.16 -13.61 3.46
N VAL A 423 8.87 -13.95 3.47
CA VAL A 423 8.24 -14.69 2.37
C VAL A 423 7.00 -13.99 1.84
N CYS A 424 6.93 -13.81 0.51
CA CYS A 424 5.78 -13.20 -0.16
C CYS A 424 5.44 -13.96 -1.45
N GLY A 425 4.15 -14.32 -1.62
CA GLY A 425 3.68 -15.02 -2.81
C GLY A 425 2.62 -16.09 -2.53
N PRO A 426 2.54 -17.15 -3.39
CA PRO A 426 1.48 -18.16 -3.31
C PRO A 426 1.36 -18.81 -1.94
N ARG A 427 0.11 -19.04 -1.49
CA ARG A 427 -0.18 -19.62 -0.16
C ARG A 427 0.63 -20.90 0.11
N LYS A 428 0.71 -21.81 -0.86
CA LYS A 428 1.45 -23.08 -0.71
C LYS A 428 2.93 -22.86 -0.40
N MET A 429 3.56 -21.89 -1.05
CA MET A 429 4.97 -21.54 -0.83
C MET A 429 5.17 -20.97 0.58
N ARG A 430 4.31 -20.03 1.00
CA ARG A 430 4.38 -19.45 2.36
C ARG A 430 4.22 -20.50 3.46
N HIS A 431 3.31 -21.46 3.29
CA HIS A 431 3.14 -22.56 4.25
C HIS A 431 4.34 -23.51 4.26
N ALA A 432 4.97 -23.74 3.10
CA ALA A 432 6.18 -24.56 3.02
C ALA A 432 7.35 -23.90 3.76
N VAL A 433 7.59 -22.60 3.54
CA VAL A 433 8.60 -21.83 4.28
C VAL A 433 8.30 -21.83 5.78
N ALA A 434 7.05 -21.59 6.18
CA ALA A 434 6.63 -21.66 7.58
C ALA A 434 6.94 -23.00 8.24
N LYS A 435 6.65 -24.11 7.55
CA LYS A 435 6.96 -25.45 8.06
C LYS A 435 8.47 -25.69 8.22
N ILE A 436 9.29 -25.13 7.33
CA ILE A 436 10.75 -25.25 7.40
C ILE A 436 11.28 -24.43 8.59
N CYS A 437 10.88 -23.17 8.72
CA CYS A 437 11.30 -22.30 9.82
C CYS A 437 10.82 -22.79 11.20
N SER A 438 9.69 -23.49 11.27
CA SER A 438 9.19 -24.08 12.52
C SER A 438 9.80 -25.44 12.87
N SER A 439 10.67 -25.98 12.02
CA SER A 439 11.26 -27.30 12.25
C SER A 439 12.39 -27.25 13.27
N LYS A 440 12.51 -28.27 14.12
CA LYS A 440 13.56 -28.36 15.18
C LYS A 440 14.99 -28.41 14.64
N GLU A 441 15.16 -28.58 13.32
CA GLU A 441 16.46 -28.59 12.65
C GLU A 441 17.07 -27.18 12.58
N VAL A 442 16.28 -26.12 12.85
CA VAL A 442 16.69 -24.73 12.63
C VAL A 442 16.20 -23.79 13.75
N ASN A 443 17.12 -23.36 14.63
CA ASN A 443 16.75 -22.55 15.80
C ASN A 443 16.90 -21.03 15.63
N ASN A 444 17.58 -20.55 14.57
CA ASN A 444 17.95 -19.13 14.40
C ASN A 444 17.23 -18.44 13.22
N LEU A 445 16.11 -19.00 12.75
CA LEU A 445 15.32 -18.39 11.67
C LEU A 445 14.08 -17.70 12.25
N HIS A 446 13.94 -16.41 11.94
CA HIS A 446 12.76 -15.63 12.29
C HIS A 446 11.92 -15.38 11.04
N LEU A 447 10.75 -16.00 10.96
CA LEU A 447 9.90 -15.93 9.78
C LEU A 447 8.88 -14.78 9.87
N GLU A 448 8.83 -13.99 8.80
CA GLU A 448 7.75 -13.06 8.53
C GLU A 448 7.09 -13.42 7.18
N SER A 449 5.77 -13.61 7.18
CA SER A 449 5.00 -13.95 5.97
C SER A 449 4.15 -12.77 5.55
N MET A 450 4.49 -12.16 4.41
CA MET A 450 3.66 -11.14 3.76
C MET A 450 2.61 -11.83 2.88
N SER A 451 1.34 -11.45 3.05
CA SER A 451 0.26 -12.00 2.23
C SER A 451 -0.55 -10.93 1.55
N PHE A 452 -0.57 -10.99 0.21
CA PHE A 452 -1.58 -10.35 -0.61
C PHE A 452 -2.62 -11.43 -0.94
N ASN A 453 -3.70 -11.47 -0.15
CA ASN A 453 -4.88 -12.27 -0.49
C ASN A 453 -5.98 -11.28 -0.85
N TRP A 454 -6.07 -10.93 -2.13
CA TRP A 454 -7.26 -10.27 -2.67
C TRP A 454 -7.96 -11.26 -3.59
#